data_AF-A0A847P042-F1
#
_entry.id   AF-A0A847P042-F1
#
_cell.length_a   1.000
_cell.length_b   1.000
_cell.length_c   1.000
_cell.angle_alpha   90.00
_cell.angle_beta   90.00
_cell.angle_gamma   90.00
#
_symmetry.space_group_name_H-M   'P 1'
#
loop_
_entity.id
_entity.type
_entity.pdbx_description
1 polymer ?
#
loop_
_entity_poly.entity_id
_entity_poly.type
_entity_poly.pdbx_seq_one_letter_code
_entity_poly.pdbx_strand_id
1 'polypeptide(L)'
;MKKILLFFIVAVLLNSDVLHAGSPAKENEKYLSQSYVDSSIGKAFYLLTEATSMAGVGFRQKEAIDEARRIAQNLKQLAKGDPNERYVLWKASELEAQLYLEEKDLVLQQLNKGNISVNQLISRYNLEVGRVRPDFASLKRLHMQISQLDNTKANEMASSYNKRHRAISRELLFSLEKAIMSGDLKKAREELGYCLRNKNYLGISDYKYSQLEKKVEGLTLAVERKPSIEKDLTEARNDLKQNRLQSARDKIASAKHYFSGIKMYLPQDESTSISSSIELTSRLLSSKEDSLVQVNLSILKHKGVQAANDYLKNTLRPAGVSRDKAAYVDNAILSISSPDTSKISREIGKMAASDDFENSANSTALTDLLASAKRKAQQKMDSIQAIENARLRELQIENARQDSILMVTQAALRKNQDSATSLSIHLYTLLENNKAGQAKKLFTQNRPFLYKYMWRDAFDILESTLKQFDTSPVENVVTVSYVPSAPSQKTQYTQEQIFEANQQKAQQEIIKIYTMLENNQVVAAYNHFSKIRSPLQRYLDKEVFNMLELTLTEAYKTSSSW
;
A
#
# COMPACT_ATOMS: atom_id res chain seq x y z
N MET A 1 -76.38 -17.77 -93.36
CA MET A 1 -75.42 -16.85 -92.71
C MET A 1 -74.67 -17.52 -91.54
N LYS A 2 -73.95 -18.61 -91.81
CA LYS A 2 -73.07 -19.31 -90.82
C LYS A 2 -71.66 -19.60 -91.37
N LYS A 3 -71.30 -18.98 -92.51
CA LYS A 3 -70.00 -19.18 -93.19
C LYS A 3 -69.07 -17.96 -93.19
N ILE A 4 -69.53 -16.80 -92.74
CA ILE A 4 -68.70 -15.57 -92.63
C ILE A 4 -68.09 -15.42 -91.22
N LEU A 5 -68.71 -15.99 -90.19
CA LEU A 5 -68.18 -15.95 -88.82
C LEU A 5 -66.96 -16.89 -88.61
N LEU A 6 -66.84 -17.95 -89.42
CA LEU A 6 -65.71 -18.89 -89.32
C LEU A 6 -64.42 -18.35 -89.95
N PHE A 7 -64.54 -17.44 -90.93
CA PHE A 7 -63.37 -16.83 -91.61
C PHE A 7 -62.72 -15.72 -90.77
N PHE A 8 -63.47 -15.07 -89.87
CA PHE A 8 -62.93 -14.04 -88.98
C PHE A 8 -62.20 -14.63 -87.76
N ILE A 9 -62.57 -15.83 -87.32
CA ILE A 9 -61.95 -16.51 -86.16
C ILE A 9 -60.63 -17.19 -86.56
N VAL A 10 -60.51 -17.70 -87.78
CA VAL A 10 -59.25 -18.31 -88.28
C VAL A 10 -58.20 -17.25 -88.64
N ALA A 11 -58.60 -16.05 -89.08
CA ALA A 11 -57.67 -14.96 -89.38
C ALA A 11 -57.10 -14.26 -88.12
N VAL A 12 -57.76 -14.37 -86.96
CA VAL A 12 -57.27 -13.80 -85.68
C VAL A 12 -56.41 -14.81 -84.90
N LEU A 13 -56.52 -16.11 -85.18
CA LEU A 13 -55.78 -17.17 -84.48
C LEU A 13 -54.48 -17.64 -85.17
N LEU A 14 -54.13 -17.11 -86.35
CA LEU A 14 -52.92 -17.50 -87.10
C LEU A 14 -51.85 -16.41 -87.25
N ASN A 15 -52.01 -15.26 -86.57
CA ASN A 15 -50.94 -14.25 -86.43
C ASN A 15 -50.28 -14.28 -85.04
N SER A 16 -50.55 -15.31 -84.25
CA SER A 16 -49.74 -15.69 -83.10
C SER A 16 -48.60 -16.59 -83.57
N ASP A 17 -47.59 -15.98 -84.19
CA ASP A 17 -46.16 -16.33 -84.06
C ASP A 17 -45.36 -15.72 -85.21
N VAL A 18 -44.17 -15.24 -84.86
CA VAL A 18 -43.11 -14.68 -85.73
C VAL A 18 -43.23 -13.19 -86.06
N LEU A 19 -42.82 -12.35 -85.09
CA LEU A 19 -41.69 -11.45 -85.30
C LEU A 19 -41.07 -11.04 -83.95
N HIS A 20 -39.93 -11.67 -83.66
CA HIS A 20 -38.95 -11.22 -82.69
C HIS A 20 -38.42 -9.82 -83.07
N ALA A 21 -38.55 -8.87 -82.16
CA ALA A 21 -37.52 -7.87 -81.92
C ALA A 21 -37.29 -7.85 -80.41
N GLY A 22 -36.10 -8.30 -80.01
CA GLY A 22 -35.77 -8.65 -78.63
C GLY A 22 -36.01 -7.53 -77.63
N SER A 23 -36.67 -7.89 -76.54
CA SER A 23 -36.44 -7.26 -75.25
C SER A 23 -35.93 -8.36 -74.32
N PRO A 24 -34.79 -8.17 -73.65
CA PRO A 24 -34.21 -9.19 -72.80
C PRO A 24 -35.18 -9.51 -71.67
N ALA A 25 -35.25 -10.79 -71.31
CA ALA A 25 -35.99 -11.30 -70.17
C ALA A 25 -35.75 -10.40 -68.94
N LYS A 26 -36.81 -9.76 -68.43
CA LYS A 26 -36.76 -9.24 -67.07
C LYS A 26 -36.64 -10.44 -66.15
N GLU A 27 -35.57 -10.44 -65.36
CA GLU A 27 -35.37 -11.35 -64.23
C GLU A 27 -36.68 -11.48 -63.45
N ASN A 28 -36.98 -12.68 -62.96
CA ASN A 28 -38.12 -12.93 -62.07
C ASN A 28 -38.08 -11.95 -60.88
N GLU A 29 -38.79 -10.82 -60.99
CA GLU A 29 -39.01 -9.88 -59.89
C GLU A 29 -39.85 -10.63 -58.84
N LYS A 30 -39.18 -11.21 -57.83
CA LYS A 30 -39.84 -11.80 -56.66
C LYS A 30 -40.50 -10.68 -55.86
N TYR A 31 -41.75 -10.39 -56.15
CA TYR A 31 -42.55 -9.46 -55.35
C TYR A 31 -42.86 -10.07 -53.96
N LEU A 32 -42.90 -9.22 -52.93
CA LEU A 32 -43.33 -9.64 -51.61
C LEU A 32 -44.84 -9.90 -51.62
N SER A 33 -45.20 -11.13 -51.28
CA SER A 33 -46.60 -11.45 -51.02
C SER A 33 -47.06 -10.80 -49.71
N GLN A 34 -48.31 -10.33 -49.68
CA GLN A 34 -48.94 -9.78 -48.48
C GLN A 34 -48.87 -10.77 -47.30
N SER A 35 -49.05 -12.07 -47.57
CA SER A 35 -48.97 -13.14 -46.57
C SER A 35 -47.62 -13.25 -45.87
N TYR A 36 -46.52 -12.96 -46.59
CA TYR A 36 -45.18 -12.99 -46.03
C TYR A 36 -44.91 -11.80 -45.10
N VAL A 37 -45.44 -10.62 -45.46
CA VAL A 37 -45.36 -9.40 -44.65
C VAL A 37 -46.14 -9.58 -43.36
N ASP A 38 -47.38 -10.06 -43.46
CA ASP A 38 -48.26 -10.30 -42.31
C ASP A 38 -47.72 -11.41 -41.40
N SER A 39 -47.14 -12.48 -41.97
CA SER A 39 -46.50 -13.55 -41.18
C SER A 39 -45.25 -13.05 -40.45
N SER A 40 -44.43 -12.21 -41.09
CA SER A 40 -43.22 -11.64 -40.48
C SER A 40 -43.57 -10.71 -39.31
N ILE A 41 -44.64 -9.93 -39.44
CA ILE A 41 -45.13 -9.05 -38.39
C ILE A 41 -45.84 -9.81 -37.28
N GLY A 42 -46.65 -10.80 -37.63
CA GLY A 42 -47.27 -11.71 -36.66
C GLY A 42 -46.22 -12.43 -35.82
N LYS A 43 -45.09 -12.85 -36.43
CA LYS A 43 -43.95 -13.41 -35.72
C LYS A 43 -43.31 -12.39 -34.76
N ALA A 44 -43.15 -11.14 -35.17
CA ALA A 44 -42.59 -10.09 -34.32
C ALA A 44 -43.50 -9.78 -33.11
N PHE A 45 -44.82 -9.70 -33.31
CA PHE A 45 -45.78 -9.52 -32.21
C PHE A 45 -45.82 -10.72 -31.26
N TYR A 46 -45.72 -11.95 -31.80
CA TYR A 46 -45.64 -13.16 -30.98
C TYR A 46 -44.42 -13.15 -30.05
N LEU A 47 -43.24 -12.80 -30.58
CA LEU A 47 -42.00 -12.69 -29.79
C LEU A 47 -42.11 -11.64 -28.67
N LEU A 48 -42.71 -10.48 -28.95
CA LEU A 48 -42.94 -9.44 -27.95
C LEU A 48 -43.93 -9.90 -26.86
N THR A 49 -44.99 -10.61 -27.24
CA THR A 49 -46.01 -11.13 -26.32
C THR A 49 -45.47 -12.28 -25.45
N GLU A 50 -44.64 -13.14 -26.03
CA GLU A 50 -43.97 -14.21 -25.30
C GLU A 50 -43.00 -13.65 -24.26
N ALA A 51 -42.17 -12.68 -24.66
CA ALA A 51 -41.18 -12.05 -23.78
C ALA A 51 -41.80 -11.29 -22.59
N THR A 52 -43.01 -10.73 -22.77
CA THR A 52 -43.76 -10.06 -21.70
C THR A 52 -44.45 -11.05 -20.75
N SER A 53 -44.79 -12.26 -21.21
CA SER A 53 -45.49 -13.28 -20.41
C SER A 53 -44.59 -14.13 -19.50
N MET A 54 -43.27 -14.16 -19.73
CA MET A 54 -42.34 -15.03 -18.99
C MET A 54 -41.64 -14.35 -17.81
N ALA A 55 -41.40 -15.11 -16.73
CA ALA A 55 -40.64 -14.67 -15.56
C ALA A 55 -39.17 -14.40 -15.93
N GLY A 56 -38.77 -13.12 -15.95
CA GLY A 56 -37.42 -12.69 -16.39
C GLY A 56 -37.42 -11.42 -17.25
N VAL A 57 -38.39 -10.54 -17.01
CA VAL A 57 -38.92 -9.48 -17.88
C VAL A 57 -37.86 -8.53 -18.49
N GLY A 58 -36.68 -8.37 -17.90
CA GLY A 58 -35.70 -7.37 -18.38
C GLY A 58 -34.83 -7.79 -19.56
N PHE A 59 -34.33 -9.03 -19.57
CA PHE A 59 -33.33 -9.47 -20.55
C PHE A 59 -33.98 -9.95 -21.85
N ARG A 60 -35.01 -10.79 -21.73
CA ARG A 60 -35.74 -11.36 -22.87
C ARG A 60 -36.58 -10.32 -23.61
N GLN A 61 -37.15 -9.34 -22.91
CA GLN A 61 -37.89 -8.25 -23.56
C GLN A 61 -36.96 -7.37 -24.41
N LYS A 62 -35.72 -7.14 -23.97
CA LYS A 62 -34.72 -6.41 -24.76
C LYS A 62 -34.30 -7.16 -26.02
N GLU A 63 -34.06 -8.47 -25.91
CA GLU A 63 -33.76 -9.33 -27.07
C GLU A 63 -34.92 -9.39 -28.07
N ALA A 64 -36.16 -9.52 -27.57
CA ALA A 64 -37.36 -9.51 -28.41
C ALA A 64 -37.57 -8.18 -29.15
N ILE A 65 -37.29 -7.04 -28.50
CA ILE A 65 -37.31 -5.71 -29.12
C ILE A 65 -36.26 -5.62 -30.24
N ASP A 66 -35.04 -6.10 -30.01
CA ASP A 66 -33.98 -6.05 -31.02
C ASP A 66 -34.27 -6.97 -32.22
N GLU A 67 -34.87 -8.14 -32.01
CA GLU A 67 -35.30 -9.03 -33.08
C GLU A 67 -36.47 -8.45 -33.90
N ALA A 68 -37.49 -7.91 -33.23
CA ALA A 68 -38.61 -7.26 -33.90
C ALA A 68 -38.17 -6.01 -34.69
N ARG A 69 -37.17 -5.26 -34.18
CA ARG A 69 -36.57 -4.13 -34.89
C ARG A 69 -35.83 -4.57 -36.16
N ARG A 70 -35.10 -5.71 -36.11
CA ARG A 70 -34.46 -6.29 -37.31
C ARG A 70 -35.50 -6.71 -38.35
N ILE A 71 -36.62 -7.30 -37.92
CA ILE A 71 -37.73 -7.66 -38.82
C ILE A 71 -38.31 -6.40 -39.50
N ALA A 72 -38.56 -5.33 -38.74
CA ALA A 72 -39.06 -4.06 -39.28
C ALA A 72 -38.08 -3.44 -40.31
N GLN A 73 -36.79 -3.43 -40.00
CA GLN A 73 -35.75 -2.90 -40.90
C GLN A 73 -35.62 -3.74 -42.19
N ASN A 74 -35.67 -5.07 -42.06
CA ASN A 74 -35.61 -5.98 -43.21
C ASN A 74 -36.83 -5.79 -44.12
N LEU A 75 -38.05 -5.66 -43.56
CA LEU A 75 -39.25 -5.38 -44.34
C LEU A 75 -39.16 -4.04 -45.08
N LYS A 76 -38.61 -2.99 -44.44
CA LYS A 76 -38.37 -1.70 -45.10
C LYS A 76 -37.33 -1.75 -46.21
N GLN A 77 -36.29 -2.56 -46.06
CA GLN A 77 -35.27 -2.74 -47.11
C GLN A 77 -35.83 -3.52 -48.30
N LEU A 78 -36.61 -4.56 -48.03
CA LEU A 78 -37.28 -5.38 -49.04
C LEU A 78 -38.42 -4.64 -49.75
N ALA A 79 -39.03 -3.64 -49.12
CA ALA A 79 -40.08 -2.82 -49.70
C ALA A 79 -39.59 -1.88 -50.82
N LYS A 80 -38.28 -1.58 -50.88
CA LYS A 80 -37.74 -0.62 -51.86
C LYS A 80 -37.82 -1.18 -53.28
N GLY A 81 -38.71 -0.62 -54.09
CA GLY A 81 -38.93 -1.04 -55.48
C GLY A 81 -40.01 -2.10 -55.67
N ASP A 82 -40.78 -2.44 -54.63
CA ASP A 82 -41.92 -3.36 -54.72
C ASP A 82 -43.22 -2.58 -55.03
N PRO A 83 -44.10 -3.03 -55.96
CA PRO A 83 -45.43 -2.45 -56.16
C PRO A 83 -46.28 -2.36 -54.88
N ASN A 84 -46.03 -3.21 -53.88
CA ASN A 84 -46.70 -3.24 -52.58
C ASN A 84 -46.01 -2.40 -51.49
N GLU A 85 -45.00 -1.58 -51.84
CA GLU A 85 -44.19 -0.78 -50.90
C GLU A 85 -45.03 -0.05 -49.84
N ARG A 86 -46.14 0.58 -50.25
CA ARG A 86 -47.02 1.33 -49.33
C ARG A 86 -47.62 0.46 -48.23
N TYR A 87 -48.00 -0.78 -48.54
CA TYR A 87 -48.53 -1.73 -47.57
C TYR A 87 -47.45 -2.17 -46.59
N VAL A 88 -46.27 -2.53 -47.10
CA VAL A 88 -45.14 -2.99 -46.29
C VAL A 88 -44.64 -1.88 -45.36
N LEU A 89 -44.57 -0.64 -45.84
CA LEU A 89 -44.18 0.51 -45.03
C LEU A 89 -45.20 0.81 -43.93
N TRP A 90 -46.50 0.79 -44.23
CA TRP A 90 -47.54 0.98 -43.21
C TRP A 90 -47.44 -0.06 -42.10
N LYS A 91 -47.30 -1.33 -42.49
CA LYS A 91 -47.19 -2.46 -41.59
C LYS A 91 -45.88 -2.48 -40.78
N ALA A 92 -44.76 -2.08 -41.37
CA ALA A 92 -43.51 -1.89 -40.66
C ALA A 92 -43.58 -0.72 -39.66
N SER A 93 -44.27 0.38 -40.01
CA SER A 93 -44.50 1.50 -39.09
C SER A 93 -45.42 1.14 -37.92
N GLU A 94 -46.40 0.26 -38.11
CA GLU A 94 -47.24 -0.28 -37.03
C GLU A 94 -46.40 -1.06 -36.02
N LEU A 95 -45.48 -1.92 -36.50
CA LEU A 95 -44.55 -2.65 -35.64
C LEU A 95 -43.58 -1.71 -34.90
N GLU A 96 -43.09 -0.66 -35.55
CA GLU A 96 -42.22 0.34 -34.90
C GLU A 96 -42.93 1.14 -33.81
N ALA A 97 -44.22 1.46 -34.00
CA ALA A 97 -45.01 2.11 -32.96
C ALA A 97 -45.15 1.21 -31.71
N GLN A 98 -45.36 -0.09 -31.89
CA GLN A 98 -45.39 -1.03 -30.77
C GLN A 98 -44.02 -1.16 -30.09
N LEU A 99 -42.93 -1.23 -30.86
CA LEU A 99 -41.58 -1.28 -30.29
C LEU A 99 -41.27 -0.07 -29.41
N TYR A 100 -41.70 1.13 -29.84
CA TYR A 100 -41.54 2.34 -29.05
C TYR A 100 -42.28 2.29 -27.71
N LEU A 101 -43.49 1.71 -27.68
CA LEU A 101 -44.26 1.55 -26.44
C LEU A 101 -43.58 0.56 -25.48
N GLU A 102 -43.13 -0.59 -25.97
CA GLU A 102 -42.45 -1.62 -25.18
C GLU A 102 -41.11 -1.11 -24.59
N GLU A 103 -40.35 -0.33 -25.37
CA GLU A 103 -39.12 0.31 -24.89
C GLU A 103 -39.39 1.31 -23.75
N LYS A 104 -40.46 2.11 -23.88
CA LYS A 104 -40.85 3.08 -22.86
C LYS A 104 -41.29 2.38 -21.57
N ASP A 105 -42.03 1.29 -21.68
CA ASP A 105 -42.46 0.51 -20.51
C ASP A 105 -41.29 -0.18 -19.82
N LEU A 106 -40.31 -0.70 -20.56
CA LEU A 106 -39.08 -1.26 -20.00
C LEU A 106 -38.27 -0.21 -19.22
N VAL A 107 -38.19 1.03 -19.72
CA VAL A 107 -37.57 2.16 -19.02
C VAL A 107 -38.34 2.52 -17.74
N LEU A 108 -39.68 2.60 -17.79
CA LEU A 108 -40.51 2.87 -16.62
C LEU A 108 -40.37 1.78 -15.54
N GLN A 109 -40.29 0.51 -15.95
CA GLN A 109 -40.06 -0.60 -15.03
C GLN A 109 -38.67 -0.55 -14.38
N GLN A 110 -37.62 -0.14 -15.12
CA GLN A 110 -36.29 0.07 -14.55
C GLN A 110 -36.27 1.23 -13.54
N LEU A 111 -36.97 2.33 -13.84
CA LEU A 111 -37.12 3.46 -12.92
C LEU A 111 -37.87 3.04 -11.64
N ASN A 112 -38.92 2.24 -11.77
CA ASN A 112 -39.69 1.75 -10.62
C ASN A 112 -38.91 0.74 -9.76
N LYS A 113 -38.06 -0.11 -10.36
CA LYS A 113 -37.14 -0.98 -9.60
C LYS A 113 -36.07 -0.19 -8.83
N GLY A 114 -35.75 1.04 -9.28
CA GLY A 114 -34.87 1.97 -8.57
C GLY A 114 -35.50 2.65 -7.35
N ASN A 115 -36.83 2.70 -7.27
CA ASN A 115 -37.56 3.33 -6.17
C ASN A 115 -37.74 2.36 -4.98
N ILE A 116 -36.67 2.16 -4.21
CA ILE A 116 -36.77 1.53 -2.88
C ILE A 116 -37.60 2.46 -1.99
N SER A 117 -38.64 1.93 -1.32
CA SER A 117 -39.48 2.76 -0.46
C SER A 117 -38.68 3.26 0.76
N VAL A 118 -38.91 4.50 1.16
CA VAL A 118 -38.24 5.13 2.31
C VAL A 118 -38.32 4.24 3.56
N ASN A 119 -39.46 3.56 3.78
CA ASN A 119 -39.66 2.63 4.89
C ASN A 119 -38.73 1.41 4.85
N GLN A 120 -38.41 0.87 3.67
CA GLN A 120 -37.46 -0.24 3.54
C GLN A 120 -36.03 0.21 3.85
N LEU A 121 -35.66 1.43 3.45
CA LEU A 121 -34.35 2.02 3.79
C LEU A 121 -34.25 2.29 5.30
N ILE A 122 -35.31 2.78 5.93
CA ILE A 122 -35.40 2.96 7.39
C ILE A 122 -35.26 1.63 8.13
N SER A 123 -35.94 0.59 7.69
CA SER A 123 -35.83 -0.74 8.29
C SER A 123 -34.41 -1.28 8.22
N ARG A 124 -33.76 -1.18 7.05
CA ARG A 124 -32.35 -1.59 6.87
C ARG A 124 -31.40 -0.78 7.75
N TYR A 125 -31.64 0.53 7.87
CA TYR A 125 -30.84 1.40 8.72
C TYR A 125 -30.94 1.01 10.20
N ASN A 126 -32.16 0.80 10.70
CA ASN A 126 -32.39 0.41 12.08
C ASN A 126 -31.78 -0.97 12.42
N LEU A 127 -31.85 -1.92 11.49
CA LEU A 127 -31.19 -3.22 11.62
C LEU A 127 -29.67 -3.07 11.75
N GLU A 128 -29.06 -2.19 10.95
CA GLU A 128 -27.62 -1.98 10.96
C GLU A 128 -27.17 -1.24 12.24
N VAL A 129 -27.87 -0.17 12.64
CA VAL A 129 -27.58 0.58 13.87
C VAL A 129 -27.70 -0.29 15.12
N GLY A 130 -28.63 -1.25 15.12
CA GLY A 130 -28.87 -2.17 16.23
C GLY A 130 -27.77 -3.21 16.46
N ARG A 131 -26.82 -3.37 15.52
CA ARG A 131 -25.71 -4.32 15.68
C ARG A 131 -24.72 -3.88 16.76
N VAL A 132 -24.07 -4.86 17.40
CA VAL A 132 -22.97 -4.61 18.36
C VAL A 132 -21.80 -3.89 17.69
N ARG A 133 -21.53 -4.23 16.42
CA ARG A 133 -20.51 -3.63 15.55
C ARG A 133 -21.14 -3.24 14.20
N PRO A 134 -21.76 -2.05 14.10
CA PRO A 134 -22.40 -1.58 12.86
C PRO A 134 -21.37 -1.22 11.78
N ASP A 135 -21.69 -1.45 10.52
CA ASP A 135 -20.86 -0.94 9.42
C ASP A 135 -21.19 0.52 9.11
N PHE A 136 -20.29 1.43 9.50
CA PHE A 136 -20.47 2.87 9.29
C PHE A 136 -20.49 3.26 7.81
N ALA A 137 -19.83 2.49 6.93
CA ALA A 137 -19.88 2.72 5.49
C ALA A 137 -21.27 2.42 4.91
N SER A 138 -21.90 1.34 5.38
CA SER A 138 -23.28 0.99 5.02
C SER A 138 -24.28 1.99 5.60
N LEU A 139 -24.10 2.43 6.85
CA LEU A 139 -24.94 3.47 7.46
C LEU A 139 -24.88 4.80 6.69
N LYS A 140 -23.69 5.24 6.28
CA LYS A 140 -23.53 6.48 5.50
C LYS A 140 -24.17 6.37 4.12
N ARG A 141 -24.07 5.22 3.46
CA ARG A 141 -24.73 4.95 2.17
C ARG A 141 -26.27 5.02 2.31
N LEU A 142 -26.82 4.38 3.33
CA LEU A 142 -28.26 4.44 3.61
C LEU A 142 -28.74 5.87 3.94
N HIS A 143 -27.96 6.61 4.72
CA HIS A 143 -28.23 8.02 5.01
C HIS A 143 -28.25 8.88 3.73
N MET A 144 -27.29 8.70 2.82
CA MET A 144 -27.26 9.42 1.55
C MET A 144 -28.48 9.11 0.68
N GLN A 145 -28.88 7.84 0.59
CA GLN A 145 -30.07 7.42 -0.17
C GLN A 145 -31.36 8.02 0.41
N ILE A 146 -31.47 8.09 1.73
CA ILE A 146 -32.65 8.68 2.39
C ILE A 146 -32.64 10.20 2.27
N SER A 147 -31.48 10.86 2.34
CA SER A 147 -31.38 12.31 2.14
C SER A 147 -31.83 12.75 0.74
N GLN A 148 -31.74 11.88 -0.26
CA GLN A 148 -32.26 12.16 -1.60
C GLN A 148 -33.79 12.05 -1.68
N LEU A 149 -34.42 11.34 -0.73
CA LEU A 149 -35.86 11.06 -0.72
C LEU A 149 -36.63 11.89 0.31
N ASP A 150 -36.10 12.02 1.53
CA ASP A 150 -36.69 12.73 2.66
C ASP A 150 -35.61 13.29 3.61
N ASN A 151 -35.42 14.61 3.57
CA ASN A 151 -34.46 15.32 4.41
C ASN A 151 -34.81 15.27 5.90
N THR A 152 -36.09 15.19 6.27
CA THR A 152 -36.50 15.19 7.68
C THR A 152 -36.10 13.88 8.36
N LYS A 153 -36.36 12.75 7.69
CA LYS A 153 -35.94 11.43 8.15
C LYS A 153 -34.43 11.24 8.09
N ALA A 154 -33.75 11.83 7.11
CA ALA A 154 -32.29 11.83 7.05
C ALA A 154 -31.67 12.53 8.29
N ASN A 155 -32.22 13.67 8.72
CA ASN A 155 -31.75 14.38 9.91
C ASN A 155 -31.96 13.57 11.20
N GLU A 156 -33.09 12.88 11.35
CA GLU A 156 -33.33 11.95 12.46
C GLU A 156 -32.25 10.84 12.47
N MET A 157 -31.94 10.27 11.31
CA MET A 157 -30.90 9.25 11.18
C MET A 157 -29.51 9.77 11.51
N ALA A 158 -29.14 10.97 11.07
CA ALA A 158 -27.86 11.58 11.40
C ALA A 158 -27.67 11.72 12.92
N SER A 159 -28.73 12.05 13.66
CA SER A 159 -28.69 12.12 15.12
C SER A 159 -28.41 10.74 15.77
N SER A 160 -29.08 9.68 15.29
CA SER A 160 -28.88 8.30 15.72
C SER A 160 -27.48 7.79 15.39
N TYR A 161 -27.00 8.09 14.16
CA TYR A 161 -25.65 7.79 13.70
C TYR A 161 -24.60 8.38 14.63
N ASN A 162 -24.70 9.68 14.91
CA ASN A 162 -23.76 10.40 15.76
C ASN A 162 -23.74 9.85 17.20
N LYS A 163 -24.91 9.49 17.75
CA LYS A 163 -25.01 8.88 19.08
C LYS A 163 -24.31 7.53 19.13
N ARG A 164 -24.55 6.67 18.13
CA ARG A 164 -23.97 5.32 18.06
C ARG A 164 -22.47 5.36 17.77
N HIS A 165 -22.05 6.25 16.88
CA HIS A 165 -20.63 6.54 16.59
C HIS A 165 -19.85 6.90 17.85
N ARG A 166 -20.33 7.86 18.65
CA ARG A 166 -19.68 8.28 19.91
C ARG A 166 -19.62 7.18 20.98
N ALA A 167 -20.57 6.26 20.98
CA ALA A 167 -20.57 5.13 21.91
C ALA A 167 -19.50 4.11 21.50
N ILE A 168 -19.50 3.73 20.21
CA ILE A 168 -18.58 2.72 19.69
C ILE A 168 -17.14 3.23 19.67
N SER A 169 -16.89 4.49 19.31
CA SER A 169 -15.52 5.03 19.30
C SER A 169 -14.85 4.94 20.68
N ARG A 170 -15.62 5.13 21.76
CA ARG A 170 -15.16 4.96 23.14
C ARG A 170 -15.03 3.48 23.54
N GLU A 171 -16.05 2.69 23.23
CA GLU A 171 -16.10 1.26 23.60
C GLU A 171 -15.02 0.45 22.87
N LEU A 172 -14.79 0.73 21.59
CA LEU A 172 -13.90 -0.04 20.72
C LEU A 172 -12.44 0.03 21.19
N LEU A 173 -11.95 1.25 21.44
CA LEU A 173 -10.58 1.45 21.93
C LEU A 173 -10.39 0.80 23.31
N PHE A 174 -11.36 0.97 24.19
CA PHE A 174 -11.34 0.34 25.51
C PHE A 174 -11.41 -1.19 25.44
N SER A 175 -12.27 -1.75 24.58
CA SER A 175 -12.42 -3.19 24.35
C SER A 175 -11.13 -3.78 23.79
N LEU A 176 -10.50 -3.10 22.84
CA LEU A 176 -9.24 -3.51 22.24
C LEU A 176 -8.09 -3.46 23.26
N GLU A 177 -7.95 -2.37 24.01
CA GLU A 177 -6.94 -2.27 25.07
C GLU A 177 -7.15 -3.33 26.16
N LYS A 178 -8.40 -3.56 26.57
CA LYS A 178 -8.75 -4.62 27.51
C LYS A 178 -8.40 -6.01 26.96
N ALA A 179 -8.69 -6.29 25.69
CA ALA A 179 -8.36 -7.56 25.05
C ALA A 179 -6.84 -7.78 24.95
N ILE A 180 -6.09 -6.72 24.64
CA ILE A 180 -4.62 -6.71 24.66
C ILE A 180 -4.10 -7.03 26.06
N MET A 181 -4.65 -6.39 27.10
CA MET A 181 -4.24 -6.63 28.49
C MET A 181 -4.62 -8.02 29.01
N SER A 182 -5.79 -8.54 28.61
CA SER A 182 -6.22 -9.88 29.01
C SER A 182 -5.58 -11.00 28.18
N GLY A 183 -4.80 -10.68 27.17
CA GLY A 183 -4.18 -11.66 26.26
C GLY A 183 -5.18 -12.37 25.32
N ASP A 184 -6.39 -11.83 25.16
CA ASP A 184 -7.39 -12.40 24.23
C ASP A 184 -7.09 -11.96 22.79
N LEU A 185 -6.17 -12.68 22.15
CA LEU A 185 -5.71 -12.39 20.80
C LEU A 185 -6.82 -12.44 19.76
N LYS A 186 -7.78 -13.36 19.92
CA LYS A 186 -8.87 -13.52 18.94
C LYS A 186 -9.74 -12.27 18.93
N LYS A 187 -10.16 -11.84 20.11
CA LYS A 187 -10.94 -10.62 20.27
C LYS A 187 -10.16 -9.37 19.86
N ALA A 188 -8.87 -9.28 20.23
CA ALA A 188 -8.02 -8.16 19.84
C ALA A 188 -7.89 -8.04 18.30
N ARG A 189 -7.74 -9.15 17.58
CA ARG A 189 -7.69 -9.18 16.10
C ARG A 189 -9.02 -8.80 15.47
N GLU A 190 -10.13 -9.29 16.00
CA GLU A 190 -11.48 -8.96 15.51
C GLU A 190 -11.76 -7.45 15.64
N GLU A 191 -11.46 -6.87 16.79
CA GLU A 191 -11.64 -5.44 17.06
C GLU A 191 -10.67 -4.58 16.23
N LEU A 192 -9.41 -5.03 16.05
CA LEU A 192 -8.44 -4.35 15.19
C LEU A 192 -8.86 -4.37 13.71
N GLY A 193 -9.36 -5.50 13.21
CA GLY A 193 -9.92 -5.60 11.86
C GLY A 193 -11.18 -4.75 11.67
N TYR A 194 -11.96 -4.55 12.75
CA TYR A 194 -13.07 -3.60 12.74
C TYR A 194 -12.58 -2.13 12.69
N CYS A 195 -11.53 -1.79 13.45
CA CYS A 195 -10.87 -0.48 13.38
C CYS A 195 -10.35 -0.18 11.97
N LEU A 196 -9.73 -1.15 11.30
CA LEU A 196 -9.22 -0.99 9.94
C LEU A 196 -10.33 -0.65 8.94
N ARG A 197 -11.42 -1.42 8.96
CA ARG A 197 -12.57 -1.22 8.05
C ARG A 197 -13.29 0.11 8.27
N ASN A 198 -13.29 0.61 9.50
CA ASN A 198 -14.02 1.82 9.88
C ASN A 198 -13.11 3.02 10.23
N LYS A 199 -11.82 2.96 9.88
CA LYS A 199 -10.78 3.94 10.27
C LYS A 199 -11.20 5.38 9.96
N ASN A 200 -11.65 5.62 8.73
CA ASN A 200 -12.08 6.93 8.25
C ASN A 200 -13.33 7.46 8.96
N TYR A 201 -14.20 6.57 9.44
CA TYR A 201 -15.43 6.94 10.13
C TYR A 201 -15.19 7.19 11.61
N LEU A 202 -14.32 6.39 12.24
CA LEU A 202 -14.04 6.44 13.68
C LEU A 202 -13.07 7.54 14.08
N GLY A 203 -12.37 8.17 13.13
CA GLY A 203 -11.39 9.23 13.40
C GLY A 203 -10.16 8.70 14.17
N ILE A 204 -9.79 7.44 13.93
CA ILE A 204 -8.59 6.85 14.53
C ILE A 204 -7.39 7.27 13.70
N SER A 205 -6.42 7.95 14.32
CA SER A 205 -5.19 8.34 13.63
C SER A 205 -4.36 7.11 13.23
N ASP A 206 -3.68 7.22 12.09
CA ASP A 206 -2.79 6.19 11.53
C ASP A 206 -1.76 5.74 12.56
N TYR A 207 -1.15 6.72 13.24
CA TYR A 207 -0.20 6.46 14.30
C TYR A 207 -0.77 5.58 15.42
N LYS A 208 -1.97 5.90 15.92
CA LYS A 208 -2.61 5.15 17.01
C LYS A 208 -2.99 3.74 16.56
N TYR A 209 -3.47 3.59 15.32
CA TYR A 209 -3.75 2.28 14.74
C TYR A 209 -2.48 1.43 14.64
N SER A 210 -1.40 1.95 14.04
CA SER A 210 -0.13 1.23 13.90
C SER A 210 0.50 0.86 15.24
N GLN A 211 0.33 1.67 16.28
CA GLN A 211 0.76 1.30 17.63
C GLN A 211 -0.01 0.10 18.18
N LEU A 212 -1.33 0.06 17.98
CA LEU A 212 -2.19 -1.05 18.43
C LEU A 212 -1.90 -2.32 17.63
N GLU A 213 -1.69 -2.18 16.32
CA GLU A 213 -1.27 -3.27 15.42
C GLU A 213 0.03 -3.90 15.87
N LYS A 214 1.08 -3.09 16.07
CA LYS A 214 2.38 -3.57 16.59
C LYS A 214 2.25 -4.28 17.94
N LYS A 215 1.33 -3.85 18.80
CA LYS A 215 1.07 -4.52 20.09
C LYS A 215 0.41 -5.88 19.89
N VAL A 216 -0.59 -5.99 19.01
CA VAL A 216 -1.28 -7.26 18.72
C VAL A 216 -0.36 -8.24 17.99
N GLU A 217 0.44 -7.76 17.05
CA GLU A 217 1.47 -8.56 16.37
C GLU A 217 2.56 -9.02 17.34
N GLY A 218 3.07 -8.11 18.18
CA GLY A 218 4.06 -8.44 19.19
C GLY A 218 3.56 -9.47 20.21
N LEU A 219 2.30 -9.35 20.65
CA LEU A 219 1.65 -10.35 21.51
C LEU A 219 1.44 -11.69 20.80
N THR A 220 1.08 -11.68 19.51
CA THR A 220 0.99 -12.90 18.70
C THR A 220 2.34 -13.64 18.67
N LEU A 221 3.41 -12.92 18.35
CA LEU A 221 4.76 -13.46 18.33
C LEU A 221 5.19 -13.97 19.71
N ALA A 222 4.78 -13.28 20.78
CA ALA A 222 5.04 -13.71 22.15
C ALA A 222 4.37 -15.05 22.47
N VAL A 223 3.10 -15.23 22.09
CA VAL A 223 2.36 -16.49 22.28
C VAL A 223 2.98 -17.63 21.47
N GLU A 224 3.42 -17.38 20.24
CA GLU A 224 4.07 -18.39 19.40
C GLU A 224 5.46 -18.79 19.91
N ARG A 225 6.25 -17.83 20.42
CA ARG A 225 7.63 -18.07 20.86
C ARG A 225 7.73 -18.61 22.28
N LYS A 226 6.75 -18.35 23.15
CA LYS A 226 6.76 -18.81 24.55
C LYS A 226 6.96 -20.33 24.69
N PRO A 227 6.22 -21.21 23.98
CA PRO A 227 6.46 -22.66 24.02
C PRO A 227 7.87 -23.05 23.56
N SER A 228 8.44 -22.32 22.59
CA SER A 228 9.80 -22.59 22.10
C SER A 228 10.86 -22.25 23.16
N ILE A 229 10.67 -21.14 23.89
CA ILE A 229 11.54 -20.76 25.02
C ILE A 229 11.47 -21.81 26.14
N GLU A 230 10.26 -22.22 26.52
CA GLU A 230 10.06 -23.23 27.55
C GLU A 230 10.69 -24.57 27.14
N LYS A 231 10.50 -24.99 25.89
CA LYS A 231 11.14 -26.17 25.32
C LYS A 231 12.66 -26.08 25.38
N ASP A 232 13.26 -25.01 24.87
CA ASP A 232 14.72 -24.81 24.91
C ASP A 232 15.27 -24.82 26.34
N LEU A 233 14.54 -24.25 27.32
CA LEU A 233 14.93 -24.30 28.73
C LEU A 233 14.83 -25.71 29.33
N THR A 234 13.81 -26.48 28.97
CA THR A 234 13.69 -27.88 29.40
C THR A 234 14.77 -28.77 28.80
N GLU A 235 15.06 -28.60 27.50
CA GLU A 235 16.16 -29.29 26.81
C GLU A 235 17.50 -28.92 27.42
N ALA A 236 17.76 -27.64 27.69
CA ALA A 236 18.99 -27.19 28.37
C ALA A 236 19.14 -27.87 29.75
N ARG A 237 18.06 -27.97 30.53
CA ARG A 237 18.10 -28.66 31.84
C ARG A 237 18.39 -30.17 31.69
N ASN A 238 17.90 -30.81 30.63
CA ASN A 238 18.19 -32.22 30.35
C ASN A 238 19.65 -32.41 29.91
N ASP A 239 20.17 -31.53 29.07
CA ASP A 239 21.57 -31.53 28.64
C ASP A 239 22.53 -31.30 29.82
N LEU A 240 22.17 -30.44 30.77
CA LEU A 240 22.92 -30.25 32.02
C LEU A 240 22.97 -31.50 32.89
N LYS A 241 21.93 -32.35 32.88
CA LYS A 241 21.94 -33.65 33.58
C LYS A 241 22.88 -34.64 32.90
N GLN A 242 22.98 -34.58 31.57
CA GLN A 242 23.84 -35.45 30.76
C GLN A 242 25.27 -34.90 30.58
N ASN A 243 25.62 -33.79 31.24
CA ASN A 243 26.91 -33.09 31.13
C ASN A 243 27.26 -32.62 29.70
N ARG A 244 26.26 -32.32 28.87
CA ARG A 244 26.42 -31.73 27.53
C ARG A 244 26.36 -30.20 27.64
N LEU A 245 27.39 -29.59 28.20
CA LEU A 245 27.39 -28.16 28.58
C LEU A 245 27.35 -27.22 27.37
N GLN A 246 27.98 -27.59 26.25
CA GLN A 246 27.93 -26.80 25.02
C GLN A 246 26.50 -26.70 24.47
N SER A 247 25.81 -27.83 24.33
CA SER A 247 24.41 -27.89 23.87
C SER A 247 23.49 -27.10 24.80
N ALA A 248 23.65 -27.25 26.11
CA ALA A 248 22.89 -26.48 27.10
C ALA A 248 23.13 -24.96 26.96
N ARG A 249 24.37 -24.53 26.69
CA ARG A 249 24.71 -23.11 26.48
C ARG A 249 24.04 -22.55 25.23
N ASP A 250 24.08 -23.30 24.13
CA ASP A 250 23.47 -22.89 22.86
C ASP A 250 21.94 -22.76 23.00
N LYS A 251 21.31 -23.69 23.74
CA LYS A 251 19.87 -23.65 24.06
C LYS A 251 19.49 -22.48 24.98
N ILE A 252 20.30 -22.17 25.99
CA ILE A 252 20.12 -20.99 26.84
C ILE A 252 20.28 -19.70 26.02
N ALA A 253 21.24 -19.64 25.09
CA ALA A 253 21.45 -18.50 24.21
C ALA A 253 20.26 -18.30 23.25
N SER A 254 19.74 -19.38 22.67
CA SER A 254 18.51 -19.40 21.87
C SER A 254 17.32 -18.85 22.65
N ALA A 255 17.08 -19.37 23.86
CA ALA A 255 16.01 -18.91 24.75
C ALA A 255 16.15 -17.41 25.11
N LYS A 256 17.38 -16.94 25.38
CA LYS A 256 17.66 -15.51 25.64
C LYS A 256 17.37 -14.64 24.42
N HIS A 257 17.78 -15.08 23.24
CA HIS A 257 17.52 -14.38 21.99
C HIS A 257 16.02 -14.25 21.73
N TYR A 258 15.27 -15.35 21.82
CA TYR A 258 13.82 -15.32 21.67
C TYR A 258 13.14 -14.44 22.72
N PHE A 259 13.55 -14.54 23.98
CA PHE A 259 13.02 -13.71 25.07
C PHE A 259 13.25 -12.22 24.83
N SER A 260 14.45 -11.82 24.38
CA SER A 260 14.77 -10.41 24.09
C SER A 260 13.85 -9.80 23.03
N GLY A 261 13.44 -10.58 22.03
CA GLY A 261 12.51 -10.15 20.98
C GLY A 261 11.06 -9.99 21.42
N ILE A 262 10.63 -10.66 22.51
CA ILE A 262 9.23 -10.65 22.96
C ILE A 262 9.02 -9.90 24.29
N LYS A 263 10.10 -9.59 25.01
CA LYS A 263 10.06 -8.99 26.35
C LYS A 263 9.20 -7.72 26.44
N MET A 264 9.20 -6.90 25.39
CA MET A 264 8.48 -5.61 25.35
C MET A 264 6.95 -5.76 25.24
N TYR A 265 6.47 -6.94 24.82
CA TYR A 265 5.05 -7.18 24.55
C TYR A 265 4.39 -8.06 25.61
N LEU A 266 5.18 -8.79 26.39
CA LEU A 266 4.68 -9.64 27.46
C LEU A 266 4.22 -8.82 28.67
N PRO A 267 3.19 -9.29 29.40
CA PRO A 267 2.89 -8.80 30.74
C PRO A 267 4.11 -8.89 31.66
N GLN A 268 4.25 -7.95 32.59
CA GLN A 268 5.42 -7.86 33.48
C GLN A 268 5.64 -9.15 34.30
N ASP A 269 4.56 -9.78 34.76
CA ASP A 269 4.62 -11.00 35.57
C ASP A 269 5.13 -12.20 34.75
N GLU A 270 4.71 -12.33 33.50
CA GLU A 270 5.20 -13.39 32.61
C GLU A 270 6.66 -13.16 32.22
N SER A 271 6.99 -11.90 31.91
CA SER A 271 8.35 -11.49 31.54
C SER A 271 9.35 -11.78 32.66
N THR A 272 8.98 -11.48 33.91
CA THR A 272 9.82 -11.76 35.09
C THR A 272 9.95 -13.26 35.36
N SER A 273 8.87 -14.04 35.20
CA SER A 273 8.90 -15.50 35.33
C SER A 273 9.85 -16.16 34.32
N ILE A 274 9.79 -15.78 33.04
CA ILE A 274 10.67 -16.31 32.00
C ILE A 274 12.12 -15.88 32.25
N SER A 275 12.36 -14.61 32.58
CA SER A 275 13.70 -14.09 32.90
C SER A 275 14.33 -14.86 34.07
N SER A 276 13.57 -15.08 35.15
CA SER A 276 14.05 -15.84 36.31
C SER A 276 14.37 -17.30 35.94
N SER A 277 13.56 -17.93 35.08
CA SER A 277 13.81 -19.30 34.60
C SER A 277 15.09 -19.41 33.74
N ILE A 278 15.35 -18.42 32.89
CA ILE A 278 16.59 -18.31 32.09
C ILE A 278 17.80 -18.11 33.02
N GLU A 279 17.68 -17.23 34.00
CA GLU A 279 18.75 -16.96 34.97
C GLU A 279 19.06 -18.19 35.82
N LEU A 280 18.06 -18.86 36.35
CA LEU A 280 18.22 -20.10 37.12
C LEU A 280 18.97 -21.16 36.30
N THR A 281 18.57 -21.36 35.05
CA THR A 281 19.21 -22.35 34.16
C THR A 281 20.64 -21.93 33.80
N SER A 282 20.89 -20.63 33.63
CA SER A 282 22.25 -20.08 33.44
C SER A 282 23.14 -20.29 34.67
N ARG A 283 22.61 -20.07 35.88
CA ARG A 283 23.34 -20.30 37.14
C ARG A 283 23.68 -21.77 37.33
N LEU A 284 22.75 -22.67 36.99
CA LEU A 284 23.00 -24.13 37.02
C LEU A 284 24.11 -24.54 36.05
N LEU A 285 24.14 -23.97 34.83
CA LEU A 285 25.23 -24.19 33.89
C LEU A 285 26.57 -23.73 34.49
N SER A 286 26.66 -22.50 34.99
CA SER A 286 27.89 -21.96 35.57
C SER A 286 28.38 -22.80 36.77
N SER A 287 27.48 -23.18 37.68
CA SER A 287 27.81 -24.01 38.84
C SER A 287 28.32 -25.40 38.45
N LYS A 288 27.73 -26.03 37.43
CA LYS A 288 28.19 -27.30 36.86
C LYS A 288 29.59 -27.18 36.25
N GLU A 289 29.85 -26.13 35.48
CA GLU A 289 31.17 -25.85 34.93
C GLU A 289 32.21 -25.64 36.04
N ASP A 290 31.90 -24.82 37.03
CA ASP A 290 32.81 -24.52 38.15
C ASP A 290 33.13 -25.77 38.95
N SER A 291 32.14 -26.65 39.16
CA SER A 291 32.34 -27.95 39.80
C SER A 291 33.31 -28.84 39.02
N LEU A 292 33.15 -28.95 37.70
CA LEU A 292 34.06 -29.75 36.85
C LEU A 292 35.49 -29.19 36.82
N VAL A 293 35.61 -27.86 36.77
CA VAL A 293 36.90 -27.17 36.84
C VAL A 293 37.57 -27.42 38.19
N GLN A 294 36.82 -27.30 39.30
CA GLN A 294 37.33 -27.54 40.64
C GLN A 294 37.75 -28.99 40.86
N VAL A 295 37.02 -29.95 40.29
CA VAL A 295 37.43 -31.37 40.28
C VAL A 295 38.75 -31.57 39.53
N ASN A 296 38.97 -30.89 38.40
CA ASN A 296 40.26 -31.00 37.73
C ASN A 296 41.41 -30.35 38.54
N LEU A 297 41.16 -29.19 39.15
CA LEU A 297 42.15 -28.55 40.03
C LEU A 297 42.48 -29.41 41.25
N SER A 298 41.54 -30.19 41.78
CA SER A 298 41.82 -31.12 42.87
C SER A 298 42.60 -32.35 42.38
N ILE A 299 42.30 -32.87 41.19
CA ILE A 299 43.10 -33.93 40.54
C ILE A 299 44.55 -33.45 40.34
N LEU A 300 44.72 -32.21 39.87
CA LEU A 300 46.03 -31.59 39.69
C LEU A 300 46.83 -31.54 41.00
N LYS A 301 46.18 -31.20 42.12
CA LYS A 301 46.81 -31.14 43.45
C LYS A 301 47.15 -32.52 44.03
N HIS A 302 46.31 -33.53 43.81
CA HIS A 302 46.41 -34.81 44.51
C HIS A 302 46.99 -35.97 43.69
N LYS A 303 46.76 -35.97 42.37
CA LYS A 303 47.16 -37.06 41.45
C LYS A 303 48.20 -36.62 40.41
N GLY A 304 48.50 -35.32 40.36
CA GLY A 304 49.55 -34.75 39.51
C GLY A 304 49.08 -34.30 38.12
N VAL A 305 50.01 -33.69 37.39
CA VAL A 305 49.81 -33.00 36.09
C VAL A 305 49.21 -33.93 35.03
N GLN A 306 49.70 -35.17 34.93
CA GLN A 306 49.30 -36.09 33.87
C GLN A 306 47.82 -36.51 34.01
N ALA A 307 47.40 -36.88 35.22
CA ALA A 307 46.00 -37.21 35.50
C ALA A 307 45.05 -36.02 35.29
N ALA A 308 45.50 -34.79 35.59
CA ALA A 308 44.72 -33.57 35.36
C ALA A 308 44.58 -33.24 33.86
N ASN A 309 45.64 -33.47 33.07
CA ASN A 309 45.63 -33.29 31.62
C ASN A 309 44.73 -34.34 30.94
N ASP A 310 44.76 -35.59 31.42
CA ASP A 310 43.89 -36.66 30.93
C ASP A 310 42.42 -36.34 31.22
N TYR A 311 42.10 -35.84 32.42
CA TYR A 311 40.75 -35.38 32.75
C TYR A 311 40.33 -34.16 31.91
N LEU A 312 41.26 -33.24 31.62
CA LEU A 312 41.01 -32.08 30.75
C LEU A 312 40.63 -32.51 29.32
N LYS A 313 41.38 -33.45 28.74
CA LYS A 313 41.16 -33.93 27.38
C LYS A 313 39.96 -34.86 27.25
N ASN A 314 39.74 -35.76 28.20
CA ASN A 314 38.74 -36.82 28.09
C ASN A 314 37.39 -36.46 28.71
N THR A 315 37.34 -35.49 29.64
CA THR A 315 36.11 -35.14 30.36
C THR A 315 35.71 -33.68 30.14
N LEU A 316 36.59 -32.70 30.43
CA LEU A 316 36.23 -31.28 30.36
C LEU A 316 36.00 -30.78 28.93
N ARG A 317 36.91 -31.08 28.00
CA ARG A 317 36.79 -30.65 26.60
C ARG A 317 35.57 -31.29 25.91
N PRO A 318 35.32 -32.62 26.02
CA PRO A 318 34.14 -33.25 25.44
C PRO A 318 32.83 -32.82 26.09
N ALA A 319 32.82 -32.50 27.39
CA ALA A 319 31.65 -31.94 28.06
C ALA A 319 31.30 -30.51 27.57
N GLY A 320 32.22 -29.81 26.91
CA GLY A 320 31.96 -28.49 26.32
C GLY A 320 32.02 -27.33 27.32
N VAL A 321 32.91 -27.42 28.32
CA VAL A 321 33.19 -26.33 29.27
C VAL A 321 33.67 -25.09 28.51
N SER A 322 33.34 -23.89 29.01
CA SER A 322 33.75 -22.64 28.37
C SER A 322 35.26 -22.57 28.15
N ARG A 323 35.67 -21.95 27.03
CA ARG A 323 37.09 -21.85 26.64
C ARG A 323 37.92 -21.17 27.72
N ASP A 324 37.37 -20.12 28.35
CA ASP A 324 38.07 -19.36 29.39
C ASP A 324 38.34 -20.22 30.63
N LYS A 325 37.35 -21.01 31.06
CA LYS A 325 37.49 -21.90 32.21
C LYS A 325 38.41 -23.09 31.92
N ALA A 326 38.37 -23.62 30.69
CA ALA A 326 39.32 -24.63 30.25
C ALA A 326 40.76 -24.08 30.19
N ALA A 327 40.95 -22.85 29.69
CA ALA A 327 42.23 -22.18 29.65
C ALA A 327 42.79 -21.87 31.05
N TYR A 328 41.92 -21.54 32.02
CA TYR A 328 42.31 -21.37 33.41
C TYR A 328 42.94 -22.65 33.98
N VAL A 329 42.35 -23.82 33.71
CA VAL A 329 42.91 -25.11 34.12
C VAL A 329 44.20 -25.42 33.37
N ASP A 330 44.26 -25.14 32.07
CA ASP A 330 45.46 -25.37 31.25
C ASP A 330 46.66 -24.55 31.77
N ASN A 331 46.43 -23.27 32.10
CA ASN A 331 47.43 -22.40 32.73
C ASN A 331 47.87 -22.92 34.11
N ALA A 332 46.95 -23.47 34.90
CA ALA A 332 47.27 -24.07 36.19
C ALA A 332 48.10 -25.36 36.05
N ILE A 333 47.87 -26.14 34.99
CA ILE A 333 48.67 -27.33 34.67
C ILE A 333 50.09 -26.89 34.25
N LEU A 334 50.21 -25.89 33.36
CA LEU A 334 51.49 -25.37 32.85
C LEU A 334 52.38 -24.77 33.94
N SER A 335 51.79 -24.08 34.93
CA SER A 335 52.53 -23.47 36.04
C SER A 335 53.15 -24.50 36.99
N ILE A 336 52.56 -25.69 37.11
CA ILE A 336 53.06 -26.78 37.95
C ILE A 336 54.03 -27.70 37.18
N SER A 337 53.81 -27.88 35.88
CA SER A 337 54.65 -28.73 35.01
C SER A 337 55.95 -28.08 34.54
N SER A 338 56.19 -26.82 34.90
CA SER A 338 57.45 -26.11 34.65
C SER A 338 58.19 -25.78 35.96
N PRO A 339 58.82 -26.73 36.68
CA PRO A 339 59.59 -26.41 37.90
C PRO A 339 60.97 -25.78 37.61
N ASP A 340 61.37 -25.64 36.34
CA ASP A 340 62.78 -25.41 35.95
C ASP A 340 63.15 -23.93 35.71
N THR A 341 62.45 -22.97 36.31
CA THR A 341 63.02 -21.63 36.54
C THR A 341 64.05 -21.60 37.68
N SER A 342 64.24 -22.71 38.41
CA SER A 342 65.20 -22.80 39.53
C SER A 342 66.65 -23.12 39.12
N LYS A 343 66.90 -23.66 37.92
CA LYS A 343 68.28 -23.94 37.44
C LYS A 343 68.95 -22.74 36.79
N ILE A 344 68.23 -21.98 35.97
CA ILE A 344 68.74 -20.73 35.38
C ILE A 344 69.03 -19.69 36.49
N SER A 345 68.21 -19.66 37.55
CA SER A 345 68.43 -18.80 38.71
C SER A 345 69.68 -19.18 39.54
N ARG A 346 70.10 -20.46 39.52
CA ARG A 346 71.26 -20.95 40.27
C ARG A 346 72.57 -20.85 39.50
N GLU A 347 72.55 -20.91 38.18
CA GLU A 347 73.73 -20.62 37.35
C GLU A 347 74.03 -19.13 37.29
N ILE A 348 73.00 -18.28 37.30
CA ILE A 348 73.17 -16.82 37.41
C ILE A 348 73.67 -16.43 38.82
N GLY A 349 73.27 -17.15 39.87
CA GLY A 349 73.74 -16.89 41.24
C GLY A 349 75.21 -17.29 41.52
N LYS A 350 75.79 -18.22 40.75
CA LYS A 350 77.19 -18.65 40.92
C LYS A 350 78.20 -17.84 40.11
N MET A 351 77.76 -17.04 39.15
CA MET A 351 78.61 -16.05 38.46
C MET A 351 78.66 -14.69 39.17
N ALA A 352 77.87 -14.50 40.24
CA ALA A 352 77.76 -13.22 40.96
C ALA A 352 78.61 -13.14 42.24
N ALA A 353 79.48 -14.11 42.52
CA ALA A 353 80.23 -14.21 43.77
C ALA A 353 81.76 -14.26 43.62
N SER A 354 82.30 -13.81 42.49
CA SER A 354 83.75 -13.60 42.36
C SER A 354 84.06 -12.33 41.57
N ASP A 355 84.73 -11.43 42.28
CA ASP A 355 85.63 -10.36 41.83
C ASP A 355 85.02 -9.09 41.23
N ASP A 356 84.76 -8.16 42.15
CA ASP A 356 85.28 -6.80 42.19
C ASP A 356 85.92 -6.17 40.93
N PHE A 357 85.45 -4.93 40.69
CA PHE A 357 85.96 -3.82 39.89
C PHE A 357 85.53 -3.66 38.41
N GLU A 358 84.64 -2.66 38.25
CA GLU A 358 84.45 -1.75 37.10
C GLU A 358 83.91 -2.30 35.77
N ASN A 359 82.58 -2.22 35.57
CA ASN A 359 81.99 -1.20 34.67
C ASN A 359 80.46 -1.22 34.63
N SER A 360 79.90 -0.13 35.15
CA SER A 360 78.47 0.22 35.23
C SER A 360 77.91 0.73 33.89
N ALA A 361 77.87 -0.10 32.84
CA ALA A 361 77.35 0.36 31.53
C ALA A 361 76.29 -0.53 30.87
N ASN A 362 76.22 -1.85 31.15
CA ASN A 362 75.43 -2.75 30.29
C ASN A 362 74.08 -3.23 30.85
N SER A 363 73.83 -3.18 32.17
CA SER A 363 72.52 -3.58 32.73
C SER A 363 71.49 -2.44 32.73
N THR A 364 71.95 -1.20 32.84
CA THR A 364 71.16 0.01 32.57
C THR A 364 70.86 0.15 31.08
N ALA A 365 71.81 -0.17 30.20
CA ALA A 365 71.59 -0.09 28.75
C ALA A 365 70.46 -1.03 28.27
N LEU A 366 70.37 -2.28 28.75
CA LEU A 366 69.36 -3.22 28.27
C LEU A 366 67.96 -2.96 28.84
N THR A 367 67.88 -2.49 30.09
CA THR A 367 66.62 -2.06 30.72
C THR A 367 66.14 -0.72 30.16
N ASP A 368 67.04 0.22 29.87
CA ASP A 368 66.72 1.46 29.13
C ASP A 368 66.36 1.20 27.67
N LEU A 369 66.93 0.17 27.02
CA LEU A 369 66.58 -0.18 25.65
C LEU A 369 65.18 -0.80 25.57
N LEU A 370 64.78 -1.59 26.57
CA LEU A 370 63.43 -2.17 26.65
C LEU A 370 62.39 -1.12 27.10
N ALA A 371 62.75 -0.24 28.02
CA ALA A 371 61.91 0.89 28.42
C ALA A 371 61.75 1.93 27.30
N SER A 372 62.81 2.21 26.53
CA SER A 372 62.76 3.09 25.36
C SER A 372 62.02 2.45 24.19
N ALA A 373 62.11 1.13 23.99
CA ALA A 373 61.32 0.40 23.01
C ALA A 373 59.82 0.41 23.35
N LYS A 374 59.46 0.20 24.63
CA LYS A 374 58.07 0.31 25.10
C LYS A 374 57.55 1.75 24.98
N ARG A 375 58.35 2.75 25.35
CA ARG A 375 57.99 4.16 25.13
C ARG A 375 57.84 4.49 23.65
N LYS A 376 58.71 4.01 22.76
CA LYS A 376 58.57 4.21 21.30
C LYS A 376 57.34 3.49 20.74
N ALA A 377 57.00 2.30 21.23
CA ALA A 377 55.80 1.57 20.82
C ALA A 377 54.53 2.30 21.30
N GLN A 378 54.52 2.76 22.56
CA GLN A 378 53.42 3.56 23.11
C GLN A 378 53.28 4.89 22.38
N GLN A 379 54.37 5.62 22.15
CA GLN A 379 54.37 6.87 21.37
C GLN A 379 53.91 6.67 19.93
N LYS A 380 54.24 5.53 19.30
CA LYS A 380 53.70 5.19 17.97
C LYS A 380 52.20 4.90 18.03
N MET A 381 51.73 4.18 19.04
CA MET A 381 50.31 3.88 19.21
C MET A 381 49.51 5.15 19.50
N ASP A 382 50.01 6.01 20.39
CA ASP A 382 49.44 7.32 20.72
C ASP A 382 49.50 8.26 19.51
N SER A 383 50.57 8.21 18.70
CA SER A 383 50.68 8.96 17.44
C SER A 383 49.71 8.47 16.38
N ILE A 384 49.48 7.16 16.26
CA ILE A 384 48.50 6.58 15.33
C ILE A 384 47.09 6.99 15.77
N GLN A 385 46.77 6.87 17.06
CA GLN A 385 45.50 7.35 17.60
C GLN A 385 45.32 8.86 17.44
N ALA A 386 46.37 9.66 17.62
CA ALA A 386 46.33 11.09 17.40
C ALA A 386 46.09 11.45 15.92
N ILE A 387 46.73 10.73 14.99
CA ILE A 387 46.52 10.89 13.54
C ILE A 387 45.10 10.48 13.15
N GLU A 388 44.58 9.38 13.70
CA GLU A 388 43.23 8.88 13.41
C GLU A 388 42.16 9.82 13.98
N ASN A 389 42.37 10.33 15.20
CA ASN A 389 41.51 11.35 15.79
C ASN A 389 41.57 12.69 15.05
N ALA A 390 42.75 13.09 14.55
CA ALA A 390 42.91 14.28 13.71
C ALA A 390 42.17 14.12 12.37
N ARG A 391 42.30 12.95 11.73
CA ARG A 391 41.59 12.61 10.49
C ARG A 391 40.07 12.60 10.68
N LEU A 392 39.58 12.06 11.80
CA LEU A 392 38.15 12.10 12.13
C LEU A 392 37.66 13.53 12.35
N ARG A 393 38.46 14.39 12.99
CA ARG A 393 38.12 15.82 13.15
C ARG A 393 38.11 16.57 11.82
N GLU A 394 39.09 16.35 10.95
CA GLU A 394 39.10 16.94 9.61
C GLU A 394 37.88 16.50 8.80
N LEU A 395 37.51 15.23 8.86
CA LEU A 395 36.33 14.69 8.18
C LEU A 395 35.02 15.28 8.76
N GLN A 396 34.95 15.47 10.08
CA GLN A 396 33.82 16.16 10.71
C GLN A 396 33.72 17.63 10.30
N ILE A 397 34.86 18.34 10.19
CA ILE A 397 34.90 19.74 9.74
C ILE A 397 34.49 19.85 8.27
N GLU A 398 34.95 18.95 7.42
CA GLU A 398 34.60 18.93 6.00
C GLU A 398 33.11 18.60 5.79
N ASN A 399 32.58 17.62 6.53
CA ASN A 399 31.14 17.32 6.51
C ASN A 399 30.32 18.52 7.03
N ALA A 400 30.73 19.16 8.13
CA ALA A 400 30.06 20.36 8.64
C ALA A 400 30.12 21.52 7.64
N ARG A 401 31.20 21.63 6.86
CA ARG A 401 31.35 22.62 5.79
C ARG A 401 30.41 22.32 4.62
N GLN A 402 30.29 21.06 4.20
CA GLN A 402 29.34 20.64 3.17
C GLN A 402 27.89 20.86 3.59
N ASP A 403 27.56 20.51 4.84
CA ASP A 403 26.24 20.74 5.42
C ASP A 403 25.91 22.23 5.53
N SER A 404 26.90 23.07 5.89
CA SER A 404 26.75 24.53 5.91
C SER A 404 26.49 25.10 4.51
N ILE A 405 27.21 24.64 3.49
CA ILE A 405 26.98 25.04 2.09
C ILE A 405 25.59 24.60 1.63
N LEU A 406 25.15 23.39 1.98
CA LEU A 406 23.81 22.89 1.67
C LEU A 406 22.72 23.69 2.39
N MET A 407 22.90 24.05 3.67
CA MET A 407 21.96 24.91 4.39
C MET A 407 21.85 26.30 3.75
N VAL A 408 22.98 26.91 3.40
CA VAL A 408 22.99 28.25 2.79
C VAL A 408 22.31 28.23 1.41
N THR A 409 22.58 27.20 0.60
CA THR A 409 21.93 27.04 -0.72
C THR A 409 20.43 26.78 -0.60
N GLN A 410 20.00 25.95 0.36
CA GLN A 410 18.57 25.74 0.64
C GLN A 410 17.88 27.01 1.16
N ALA A 411 18.52 27.78 2.03
CA ALA A 411 17.99 29.04 2.53
C ALA A 411 17.84 30.08 1.40
N ALA A 412 18.84 30.17 0.51
CA ALA A 412 18.76 31.03 -0.69
C ALA A 412 17.64 30.59 -1.63
N LEU A 413 17.44 29.27 -1.81
CA LEU A 413 16.36 28.74 -2.63
C LEU A 413 14.98 29.05 -2.03
N ARG A 414 14.80 28.90 -0.73
CA ARG A 414 13.56 29.29 -0.03
C ARG A 414 13.28 30.79 -0.17
N LYS A 415 14.28 31.64 0.05
CA LYS A 415 14.14 33.09 -0.13
C LYS A 415 13.71 33.47 -1.54
N ASN A 416 14.24 32.78 -2.56
CA ASN A 416 13.86 32.99 -3.95
C ASN A 416 12.44 32.47 -4.24
N GLN A 417 12.03 31.35 -3.64
CA GLN A 417 10.65 30.86 -3.72
C GLN A 417 9.66 31.83 -3.08
N ASP A 418 9.98 32.38 -1.91
CA ASP A 418 9.15 33.38 -1.22
C ASP A 418 9.05 34.70 -2.01
N SER A 419 10.13 35.07 -2.70
CA SER A 419 10.13 36.23 -3.59
C SER A 419 9.26 35.98 -4.84
N ALA A 420 9.27 34.75 -5.37
CA ALA A 420 8.43 34.35 -6.50
C ALA A 420 6.94 34.30 -6.13
N THR A 421 6.60 33.81 -4.93
CA THR A 421 5.22 33.83 -4.44
C THR A 421 4.74 35.25 -4.18
N SER A 422 5.56 36.11 -3.57
CA SER A 422 5.24 37.53 -3.39
C SER A 422 4.98 38.25 -4.72
N LEU A 423 5.83 38.02 -5.73
CA LEU A 423 5.60 38.54 -7.09
C LEU A 423 4.31 38.00 -7.71
N SER A 424 3.98 36.72 -7.51
CA SER A 424 2.74 36.14 -8.02
C SER A 424 1.50 36.77 -7.37
N ILE A 425 1.55 37.03 -6.06
CA ILE A 425 0.48 37.72 -5.33
C ILE A 425 0.33 39.13 -5.88
N HIS A 426 1.44 39.86 -6.07
CA HIS A 426 1.41 41.20 -6.65
C HIS A 426 0.79 41.22 -8.05
N LEU A 427 1.09 40.21 -8.88
CA LEU A 427 0.49 40.05 -10.20
C LEU A 427 -1.03 39.81 -10.13
N TYR A 428 -1.49 38.95 -9.23
CA TYR A 428 -2.93 38.75 -9.01
C TYR A 428 -3.61 40.01 -8.48
N THR A 429 -2.99 40.75 -7.54
CA THR A 429 -3.52 42.03 -7.06
C THR A 429 -3.62 43.08 -8.17
N LEU A 430 -2.67 43.11 -9.12
CA LEU A 430 -2.76 44.00 -10.27
C LEU A 430 -3.89 43.60 -11.22
N LEU A 431 -4.16 42.30 -11.37
CA LEU A 431 -5.29 41.78 -12.16
C LEU A 431 -6.63 42.12 -11.50
N GLU A 432 -6.75 41.95 -10.18
CA GLU A 432 -7.95 42.32 -9.40
C GLU A 432 -8.25 43.82 -9.50
N ASN A 433 -7.22 44.66 -9.56
CA ASN A 433 -7.36 46.11 -9.73
C ASN A 433 -7.53 46.56 -11.19
N ASN A 434 -7.85 45.63 -12.12
CA ASN A 434 -8.01 45.88 -13.56
C ASN A 434 -6.78 46.50 -14.25
N LYS A 435 -5.58 46.34 -13.69
CA LYS A 435 -4.31 46.81 -14.27
C LYS A 435 -3.61 45.70 -15.06
N ALA A 436 -4.36 45.01 -15.91
CA ALA A 436 -3.87 43.83 -16.66
C ALA A 436 -2.63 44.12 -17.52
N GLY A 437 -2.55 45.31 -18.14
CA GLY A 437 -1.36 45.71 -18.92
C GLY A 437 -0.09 45.84 -18.08
N GLN A 438 -0.20 46.34 -16.84
CA GLN A 438 0.94 46.44 -15.91
C GLN A 438 1.33 45.06 -15.38
N ALA A 439 0.34 44.23 -15.04
CA ALA A 439 0.57 42.84 -14.64
C ALA A 439 1.33 42.05 -15.72
N LYS A 440 0.91 42.17 -16.99
CA LYS A 440 1.57 41.48 -18.11
C LYS A 440 3.00 41.95 -18.34
N LYS A 441 3.25 43.25 -18.26
CA LYS A 441 4.62 43.81 -18.37
C LYS A 441 5.51 43.28 -17.24
N LEU A 442 5.01 43.27 -16.00
CA LEU A 442 5.74 42.80 -14.83
C LEU A 442 5.97 41.27 -14.86
N PHE A 443 4.99 40.50 -15.35
CA PHE A 443 5.12 39.06 -15.56
C PHE A 443 6.17 38.74 -16.63
N THR A 444 6.13 39.44 -17.77
CA THR A 444 7.09 39.19 -18.86
C THR A 444 8.53 39.50 -18.42
N GLN A 445 8.72 40.58 -17.67
CA GLN A 445 10.02 40.94 -17.09
C GLN A 445 10.56 39.89 -16.11
N ASN A 446 9.68 39.28 -15.31
CA ASN A 446 10.06 38.31 -14.28
C ASN A 446 9.78 36.86 -14.67
N ARG A 447 9.42 36.59 -15.93
CA ARG A 447 9.02 35.26 -16.42
C ARG A 447 10.09 34.19 -16.18
N PRO A 448 11.39 34.42 -16.48
CA PRO A 448 12.42 33.40 -16.24
C PRO A 448 12.62 33.10 -14.75
N PHE A 449 12.47 34.12 -13.91
CA PHE A 449 12.59 33.99 -12.46
C PHE A 449 11.40 33.19 -11.88
N LEU A 450 10.18 33.54 -12.27
CA LEU A 450 8.97 32.84 -11.87
C LEU A 450 8.97 31.39 -12.38
N TYR A 451 9.38 31.14 -13.62
CA TYR A 451 9.49 29.78 -14.16
C TYR A 451 10.49 28.91 -13.38
N LYS A 452 11.58 29.50 -12.90
CA LYS A 452 12.65 28.79 -12.20
C LYS A 452 12.32 28.50 -10.73
N TYR A 453 11.63 29.41 -10.05
CA TYR A 453 11.44 29.34 -8.59
C TYR A 453 9.99 29.18 -8.14
N MET A 454 9.00 29.30 -9.03
CA MET A 454 7.60 29.02 -8.72
C MET A 454 7.23 27.59 -9.11
N TRP A 455 6.19 27.06 -8.48
CA TRP A 455 5.69 25.72 -8.81
C TRP A 455 5.11 25.74 -10.22
N ARG A 456 5.40 24.71 -11.01
CA ARG A 456 5.05 24.65 -12.44
C ARG A 456 3.55 24.86 -12.68
N ASP A 457 2.70 24.19 -11.91
CA ASP A 457 1.25 24.34 -12.02
C ASP A 457 0.79 25.78 -11.70
N ALA A 458 1.39 26.40 -10.68
CA ALA A 458 1.08 27.79 -10.31
C ALA A 458 1.54 28.78 -11.39
N PHE A 459 2.66 28.48 -12.07
CA PHE A 459 3.15 29.26 -13.20
C PHE A 459 2.23 29.13 -14.42
N ASP A 460 1.81 27.91 -14.75
CA ASP A 460 0.92 27.65 -15.88
C ASP A 460 -0.47 28.27 -15.65
N ILE A 461 -0.99 28.23 -14.41
CA ILE A 461 -2.23 28.92 -14.02
C ILE A 461 -2.07 30.43 -14.16
N LEU A 462 -1.01 31.02 -13.62
CA LEU A 462 -0.76 32.45 -13.72
C LEU A 462 -0.60 32.91 -15.19
N GLU A 463 0.11 32.12 -16.01
CA GLU A 463 0.27 32.39 -17.44
C GLU A 463 -1.05 32.28 -18.21
N SER A 464 -1.87 31.26 -17.92
CA SER A 464 -3.18 31.09 -18.55
C SER A 464 -4.16 32.19 -18.14
N THR A 465 -4.15 32.61 -16.87
CA THR A 465 -4.98 33.70 -16.36
C THR A 465 -4.63 35.01 -17.07
N LEU A 466 -3.33 35.33 -17.21
CA LEU A 466 -2.89 36.52 -17.94
C LEU A 466 -3.25 36.49 -19.43
N LYS A 467 -3.33 35.31 -20.06
CA LYS A 467 -3.75 35.15 -21.47
C LYS A 467 -5.26 35.29 -21.65
N GLN A 468 -6.08 34.89 -20.68
CA GLN A 468 -7.55 35.02 -20.77
C GLN A 468 -8.00 36.48 -20.76
N PHE A 469 -7.29 37.36 -20.05
CA PHE A 469 -7.52 38.81 -20.08
C PHE A 469 -7.17 39.49 -21.42
N ASP A 470 -6.49 38.80 -22.35
CA ASP A 470 -6.26 39.31 -23.72
C ASP A 470 -7.46 39.05 -24.67
N THR A 471 -8.31 38.05 -24.37
CA THR A 471 -9.28 37.52 -25.35
C THR A 471 -10.73 37.97 -25.17
N SER A 472 -11.02 38.84 -24.20
CA SER A 472 -12.41 39.27 -23.97
C SER A 472 -12.48 40.68 -23.34
N PRO A 473 -13.01 41.70 -24.03
CA PRO A 473 -13.53 42.88 -23.36
C PRO A 473 -14.90 42.49 -22.82
N VAL A 474 -14.98 41.98 -21.60
CA VAL A 474 -16.26 41.66 -20.98
C VAL A 474 -16.54 42.71 -19.92
N GLU A 475 -17.27 43.72 -20.37
CA GLU A 475 -18.43 44.21 -19.63
C GLU A 475 -19.21 43.00 -19.11
N ASN A 476 -18.98 42.63 -17.85
CA ASN A 476 -20.00 42.07 -16.95
C ASN A 476 -19.34 41.94 -15.59
N VAL A 477 -19.44 43.05 -14.87
CA VAL A 477 -19.31 43.13 -13.42
C VAL A 477 -20.34 42.18 -12.82
N VAL A 478 -19.91 40.98 -12.42
CA VAL A 478 -20.64 40.21 -11.41
C VAL A 478 -20.28 40.83 -10.07
N THR A 479 -21.07 41.83 -9.68
CA THR A 479 -21.13 42.34 -8.31
C THR A 479 -21.57 41.19 -7.41
N VAL A 480 -20.60 40.55 -6.75
CA VAL A 480 -20.87 39.72 -5.57
C VAL A 480 -21.33 40.67 -4.47
N SER A 481 -22.64 40.73 -4.26
CA SER A 481 -23.25 41.45 -3.14
C SER A 481 -22.84 40.76 -1.83
N TYR A 482 -22.04 41.45 -1.03
CA TYR A 482 -21.62 41.04 0.30
C TYR A 482 -22.77 41.28 1.28
N VAL A 483 -23.33 40.20 1.84
CA VAL A 483 -24.06 40.29 3.12
C VAL A 483 -22.99 40.42 4.22
N PRO A 484 -23.05 41.44 5.10
CA PRO A 484 -22.00 41.69 6.07
C PRO A 484 -22.07 40.67 7.21
N SER A 485 -21.29 39.60 7.10
CA SER A 485 -20.95 38.76 8.25
C SER A 485 -19.64 39.27 8.88
N ALA A 486 -19.73 39.48 10.19
CA ALA A 486 -18.69 39.89 11.13
C ALA A 486 -17.31 39.20 10.90
N PRO A 487 -16.20 39.80 11.36
CA PRO A 487 -14.86 39.55 10.86
C PRO A 487 -14.42 38.09 11.13
N SER A 488 -14.24 37.33 10.06
CA SER A 488 -13.72 35.97 10.12
C SER A 488 -12.21 36.03 10.32
N GLN A 489 -11.77 35.46 11.43
CA GLN A 489 -10.37 35.22 11.74
C GLN A 489 -9.71 34.37 10.64
N LYS A 490 -8.50 34.76 10.25
CA LYS A 490 -7.60 34.02 9.34
C LYS A 490 -7.49 32.56 9.79
N THR A 491 -8.09 31.64 9.05
CA THR A 491 -7.86 30.20 9.26
C THR A 491 -6.54 29.83 8.59
N GLN A 492 -5.48 29.70 9.38
CA GLN A 492 -4.26 29.01 8.95
C GLN A 492 -4.62 27.53 8.73
N TYR A 493 -4.57 27.07 7.48
CA TYR A 493 -4.62 25.63 7.19
C TYR A 493 -3.39 24.96 7.82
N THR A 494 -3.62 24.01 8.71
CA THR A 494 -2.56 23.19 9.30
C THR A 494 -1.93 22.31 8.20
N GLN A 495 -0.61 22.07 8.26
CA GLN A 495 0.09 21.21 7.28
C GLN A 495 -0.54 19.81 7.13
N GLU A 496 -1.21 19.30 8.17
CA GLU A 496 -1.97 18.05 8.14
C GLU A 496 -3.14 18.08 7.15
N GLN A 497 -3.89 19.18 7.06
CA GLN A 497 -5.04 19.29 6.15
C GLN A 497 -4.60 19.31 4.68
N ILE A 498 -3.44 19.92 4.39
CA ILE A 498 -2.83 19.92 3.06
C ILE A 498 -2.30 18.51 2.71
N PHE A 499 -1.75 17.79 3.69
CA PHE A 499 -1.28 16.43 3.49
C PHE A 499 -2.46 15.47 3.20
N GLU A 500 -3.54 15.53 3.97
CA GLU A 500 -4.75 14.72 3.76
C GLU A 500 -5.40 14.98 2.39
N ALA A 501 -5.50 16.25 1.96
CA ALA A 501 -6.04 16.59 0.65
C ALA A 501 -5.19 16.01 -0.50
N ASN A 502 -3.87 16.00 -0.36
CA ASN A 502 -2.96 15.42 -1.35
C ASN A 502 -2.97 13.89 -1.33
N GLN A 503 -3.15 13.27 -0.17
CA GLN A 503 -3.34 11.82 -0.05
C GLN A 503 -4.65 11.37 -0.72
N GLN A 504 -5.75 12.11 -0.55
CA GLN A 504 -7.00 11.84 -1.25
C GLN A 504 -6.88 11.98 -2.77
N LYS A 505 -6.14 12.99 -3.26
CA LYS A 505 -5.82 13.12 -4.70
C LYS A 505 -5.00 11.95 -5.21
N ALA A 506 -4.00 11.49 -4.46
CA ALA A 506 -3.18 10.34 -4.83
C ALA A 506 -4.02 9.05 -4.92
N GLN A 507 -5.00 8.86 -4.02
CA GLN A 507 -5.94 7.74 -4.08
C GLN A 507 -6.88 7.83 -5.30
N GLN A 508 -7.37 9.02 -5.65
CA GLN A 508 -8.19 9.21 -6.85
C GLN A 508 -7.41 8.89 -8.14
N GLU A 509 -6.13 9.24 -8.19
CA GLU A 509 -5.28 8.94 -9.34
C GLU A 509 -4.99 7.43 -9.48
N ILE A 510 -4.86 6.69 -8.37
CA ILE A 510 -4.80 5.22 -8.41
C ILE A 510 -6.06 4.62 -9.03
N ILE A 511 -7.24 5.10 -8.61
CA ILE A 511 -8.51 4.60 -9.14
C ILE A 511 -8.55 4.80 -10.65
N LYS A 512 -8.14 5.98 -11.15
CA LYS A 512 -8.04 6.23 -12.60
C LYS A 512 -7.09 5.26 -13.31
N ILE A 513 -5.92 4.97 -12.73
CA ILE A 513 -4.96 4.01 -13.29
C ILE A 513 -5.57 2.61 -13.38
N TYR A 514 -6.23 2.13 -12.33
CA TYR A 514 -6.90 0.83 -12.35
C TYR A 514 -8.06 0.78 -13.35
N THR A 515 -8.86 1.84 -13.46
CA THR A 515 -9.90 1.93 -14.49
C THR A 515 -9.32 1.89 -15.91
N MET A 516 -8.15 2.51 -16.15
CA MET A 516 -7.45 2.41 -17.43
C MET A 516 -6.94 0.98 -17.70
N LEU A 517 -6.45 0.28 -16.67
CA LEU A 517 -6.04 -1.13 -16.79
C LEU A 517 -7.24 -2.06 -17.06
N GLU A 518 -8.37 -1.88 -16.38
CA GLU A 518 -9.60 -2.63 -16.60
C GLU A 518 -10.16 -2.44 -18.02
N ASN A 519 -10.01 -1.24 -18.59
CA ASN A 519 -10.40 -0.94 -19.96
C ASN A 519 -9.36 -1.37 -21.02
N ASN A 520 -8.37 -2.20 -20.65
CA ASN A 520 -7.26 -2.65 -21.50
C ASN A 520 -6.39 -1.51 -22.08
N GLN A 521 -6.39 -0.32 -21.48
CA GLN A 521 -5.57 0.82 -21.90
C GLN A 521 -4.20 0.82 -21.20
N VAL A 522 -3.47 -0.30 -21.30
CA VAL A 522 -2.23 -0.55 -20.54
C VAL A 522 -1.13 0.49 -20.79
N VAL A 523 -0.94 0.89 -22.05
CA VAL A 523 0.08 1.90 -22.42
C VAL A 523 -0.28 3.29 -21.87
N ALA A 524 -1.57 3.65 -21.89
CA ALA A 524 -2.05 4.91 -21.33
C ALA A 524 -1.92 4.93 -19.80
N ALA A 525 -2.23 3.81 -19.13
CA ALA A 525 -2.08 3.65 -17.69
C ALA A 525 -0.61 3.78 -17.24
N TYR A 526 0.33 3.16 -17.96
CA TYR A 526 1.77 3.25 -17.67
C TYR A 526 2.31 4.68 -17.89
N ASN A 527 1.90 5.33 -18.98
CA ASN A 527 2.29 6.72 -19.27
C ASN A 527 1.67 7.72 -18.30
N HIS A 528 0.46 7.45 -17.79
CA HIS A 528 -0.16 8.27 -16.76
C HIS A 528 0.59 8.11 -15.43
N PHE A 529 0.84 6.86 -15.01
CA PHE A 529 1.62 6.55 -13.80
C PHE A 529 3.02 7.17 -13.80
N SER A 530 3.76 7.09 -14.92
CA SER A 530 5.11 7.65 -15.00
C SER A 530 5.15 9.18 -14.82
N LYS A 531 4.09 9.89 -15.24
CA LYS A 531 3.96 11.35 -15.05
C LYS A 531 3.68 11.74 -13.60
N ILE A 532 2.91 10.93 -12.88
CA ILE A 532 2.49 11.22 -11.49
C ILE A 532 3.24 10.38 -10.44
N ARG A 533 4.30 9.68 -10.85
CA ARG A 533 5.10 8.77 -10.01
C ARG A 533 5.59 9.42 -8.71
N SER A 534 6.20 10.60 -8.79
CA SER A 534 6.77 11.29 -7.61
C SER A 534 5.71 11.74 -6.60
N PRO A 535 4.58 12.36 -7.02
CA PRO A 535 3.44 12.59 -6.13
C PRO A 535 2.92 11.31 -5.48
N LEU A 536 2.73 10.24 -6.25
CA LEU A 536 2.22 8.99 -5.72
C LEU A 536 3.18 8.39 -4.68
N GLN A 537 4.48 8.35 -4.96
CA GLN A 537 5.50 7.83 -4.03
C GLN A 537 5.55 8.61 -2.70
N ARG A 538 5.22 9.91 -2.72
CA ARG A 538 5.27 10.78 -1.54
C ARG A 538 4.04 10.68 -0.65
N TYR A 539 2.87 10.43 -1.24
CA TYR A 539 1.58 10.49 -0.54
C TYR A 539 0.88 9.14 -0.40
N LEU A 540 1.40 8.07 -1.02
CA LEU A 540 0.90 6.71 -0.84
C LEU A 540 1.81 5.86 0.04
N ASP A 541 1.19 4.88 0.68
CA ASP A 541 1.92 3.85 1.41
C ASP A 541 2.86 3.10 0.48
N LYS A 542 4.07 2.84 0.97
CA LYS A 542 5.17 2.25 0.20
C LYS A 542 4.77 0.90 -0.43
N GLU A 543 3.96 0.10 0.27
CA GLU A 543 3.47 -1.19 -0.23
C GLU A 543 2.47 -1.01 -1.37
N VAL A 544 1.54 -0.07 -1.25
CA VAL A 544 0.54 0.23 -2.29
C VAL A 544 1.22 0.79 -3.55
N PHE A 545 2.19 1.69 -3.36
CA PHE A 545 3.00 2.21 -4.45
C PHE A 545 3.77 1.11 -5.18
N ASN A 546 4.47 0.24 -4.42
CA ASN A 546 5.24 -0.87 -5.00
C ASN A 546 4.34 -1.88 -5.73
N MET A 547 3.17 -2.19 -5.19
CA MET A 547 2.20 -3.09 -5.83
C MET A 547 1.67 -2.50 -7.14
N LEU A 548 1.30 -1.22 -7.14
CA LEU A 548 0.84 -0.52 -8.35
C LEU A 548 1.95 -0.48 -9.41
N GLU A 549 3.19 -0.17 -9.01
CA GLU A 549 4.34 -0.15 -9.91
C GLU A 549 4.60 -1.53 -10.52
N LEU A 550 4.59 -2.58 -9.71
CA LEU A 550 4.84 -3.95 -10.15
C LEU A 550 3.75 -4.43 -11.13
N THR A 551 2.47 -4.20 -10.78
CA THR A 551 1.31 -4.56 -11.61
C THR A 551 1.34 -3.86 -12.97
N LEU A 552 1.65 -2.55 -12.99
CA LEU A 552 1.77 -1.79 -14.23
C LEU A 552 2.96 -2.22 -15.08
N THR A 553 4.09 -2.50 -14.45
CA THR A 553 5.32 -2.90 -15.16
C THR A 553 5.17 -4.28 -15.77
N GLU A 554 4.52 -5.22 -15.08
CA GLU A 554 4.19 -6.55 -15.60
C GLU A 554 3.15 -6.48 -16.72
N ALA A 555 2.07 -5.73 -16.54
CA ALA A 555 1.05 -5.53 -17.57
C ALA A 555 1.65 -4.91 -18.85
N TYR A 556 2.52 -3.90 -18.71
CA TYR A 556 3.19 -3.23 -19.83
C TYR A 556 4.19 -4.14 -20.54
N LYS A 557 5.00 -4.91 -19.81
CA LYS A 557 5.92 -5.89 -20.41
C LYS A 557 5.17 -6.96 -21.21
N THR A 558 4.05 -7.44 -20.67
CA THR A 558 3.23 -8.47 -21.30
C THR A 558 2.57 -7.93 -22.57
N SER A 559 2.04 -6.69 -22.54
CA SER A 559 1.44 -6.06 -23.72
C SER A 559 2.45 -5.64 -24.80
N SER A 560 3.72 -5.41 -24.43
CA SER A 560 4.81 -5.14 -25.38
C SER A 560 5.46 -6.40 -25.99
N SER A 561 5.09 -7.59 -25.50
CA SER A 561 5.61 -8.89 -25.96
C SER A 561 4.74 -9.58 -27.00
N TRP A 562 3.62 -8.93 -27.37
CA TRP A 562 2.74 -9.24 -28.49
C TRP A 562 2.88 -8.14 -29.53
#